data_AF-A0A4R5G704-F1
#
_entry.id   AF-A0A4R5G704-F1
#
_cell.length_a   1.000
_cell.length_b   1.000
_cell.length_c   1.000
_cell.angle_alpha   90.00
_cell.angle_beta   90.00
_cell.angle_gamma   90.00
#
_symmetry.space_group_name_H-M   'P 1'
#
loop_
_entity.id
_entity.type
_entity.pdbx_description
1 polymer ?
#
loop_
_entity_poly.entity_id
_entity_poly.type
_entity_poly.pdbx_seq_one_letter_code
_entity_poly.pdbx_strand_id
1 'polypeptide(L)'
;MTSAQTTASNQTKLLLDGRDLGTVSYTLSGGQLMLPLTAFASLGWKPLLDPYNKVVDLAGCVRVKTTSREAYLIGGPNVIGVKTVGVLQPLPVAAQLRQGSYYLPAKALASYLQYTVVFDKAGGQLRFTTPIDPAKITPTTEACLRNITGGS
;
A
#
# COMPACT_ATOMS: atom_id res chain seq x y z
N MET A 1 -21.21 -29.35 -10.24
CA MET A 1 -19.95 -28.89 -10.85
C MET A 1 -19.97 -27.37 -10.82
N THR A 2 -19.33 -26.76 -9.82
CA THR A 2 -19.35 -25.29 -9.63
C THR A 2 -18.13 -24.72 -10.33
N SER A 3 -18.35 -24.06 -11.45
CA SER A 3 -17.30 -23.41 -12.23
C SER A 3 -16.57 -22.39 -11.35
N ALA A 4 -15.31 -22.65 -11.05
CA ALA A 4 -14.43 -21.65 -10.47
C ALA A 4 -14.29 -20.52 -11.50
N GLN A 5 -14.93 -19.38 -11.23
CA GLN A 5 -14.71 -18.15 -11.99
C GLN A 5 -13.25 -17.73 -11.76
N THR A 6 -12.39 -18.10 -12.69
CA THR A 6 -11.02 -17.59 -12.80
C THR A 6 -11.14 -16.08 -12.98
N THR A 7 -11.01 -15.33 -11.88
CA THR A 7 -10.98 -13.88 -11.95
C THR A 7 -9.72 -13.52 -12.72
N ALA A 8 -9.87 -12.95 -13.92
CA ALA A 8 -8.73 -12.60 -14.75
C ALA A 8 -7.79 -11.70 -13.94
N SER A 9 -6.59 -12.21 -13.63
CA SER A 9 -5.55 -11.45 -12.97
C SER A 9 -5.01 -10.47 -14.01
N ASN A 10 -5.37 -9.19 -13.90
CA ASN A 10 -4.75 -8.17 -14.73
C ASN A 10 -3.30 -8.00 -14.27
N GLN A 11 -2.38 -7.80 -15.20
CA GLN A 11 -0.97 -7.63 -14.92
C GLN A 11 -0.50 -6.24 -15.36
N THR A 12 0.42 -5.66 -14.61
CA THR A 12 1.06 -4.38 -14.94
C THR A 12 2.54 -4.40 -14.56
N LYS A 13 3.35 -3.69 -15.35
CA LYS A 13 4.75 -3.47 -15.05
C LYS A 13 4.89 -2.46 -13.91
N LEU A 14 5.57 -2.84 -12.84
CA LEU A 14 5.82 -1.98 -11.68
C LEU A 14 7.15 -1.24 -11.84
N LEU A 15 7.10 0.08 -11.78
CA LEU A 15 8.28 0.95 -11.87
C LEU A 15 8.42 1.77 -10.59
N LEU A 16 9.65 1.94 -10.09
CA LEU A 16 10.00 2.85 -9.00
C LEU A 16 11.14 3.76 -9.46
N ASP A 17 10.89 5.07 -9.56
CA ASP A 17 11.86 6.05 -10.05
C ASP A 17 12.46 5.66 -11.41
N GLY A 18 11.62 5.12 -12.29
CA GLY A 18 12.01 4.61 -13.60
C GLY A 18 12.68 3.24 -13.61
N ARG A 19 13.06 2.69 -12.44
CA ARG A 19 13.61 1.33 -12.32
C ARG A 19 12.51 0.28 -12.43
N ASP A 20 12.75 -0.72 -13.26
CA ASP A 20 11.89 -1.89 -13.40
C ASP A 20 11.95 -2.80 -12.16
N LEU A 21 10.79 -3.05 -11.55
CA LEU A 21 10.62 -3.96 -10.42
C LEU A 21 9.90 -5.26 -10.81
N GLY A 22 9.62 -5.46 -12.09
CA GLY A 22 8.94 -6.62 -12.65
C GLY A 22 7.43 -6.43 -12.83
N THR A 23 6.76 -7.52 -13.19
CA THR A 23 5.31 -7.55 -13.43
C THR A 23 4.58 -7.99 -12.18
N VAL A 24 3.51 -7.27 -11.83
CA VAL A 24 2.64 -7.59 -10.69
C VAL A 24 1.20 -7.76 -11.14
N SER A 25 0.46 -8.61 -10.45
CA SER A 25 -0.98 -8.67 -10.59
C SER A 25 -1.64 -7.44 -9.95
N TYR A 26 -2.77 -7.01 -10.49
CA TYR A 26 -3.61 -6.00 -9.89
C TYR A 26 -5.09 -6.33 -10.11
N THR A 27 -5.94 -5.74 -9.29
CA THR A 27 -7.39 -5.73 -9.51
C THR A 27 -7.92 -4.31 -9.44
N LEU A 28 -9.09 -4.08 -10.03
CA LEU A 28 -9.82 -2.82 -9.87
C LEU A 28 -11.01 -3.08 -8.94
N SER A 29 -11.15 -2.28 -7.91
CA SER A 29 -12.31 -2.34 -7.02
C SER A 29 -12.69 -0.94 -6.55
N GLY A 30 -13.98 -0.57 -6.68
CA GLY A 30 -14.44 0.78 -6.34
C GLY A 30 -13.69 1.90 -7.08
N GLY A 31 -13.25 1.64 -8.32
CA GLY A 31 -12.40 2.56 -9.10
C GLY A 31 -10.95 2.67 -8.61
N GLN A 32 -10.55 1.88 -7.62
CA GLN A 32 -9.19 1.88 -7.06
C GLN A 32 -8.35 0.76 -7.65
N LEU A 33 -7.08 1.06 -7.91
CA LEU A 33 -6.07 0.07 -8.24
C LEU A 33 -5.63 -0.65 -6.96
N MET A 34 -5.95 -1.93 -6.89
CA MET A 34 -5.67 -2.78 -5.75
C MET A 34 -4.47 -3.67 -6.09
N LEU A 35 -3.42 -3.62 -5.27
CA LEU A 35 -2.20 -4.41 -5.45
C LEU A 35 -2.04 -5.44 -4.34
N PRO A 36 -1.45 -6.61 -4.63
CA PRO A 36 -1.14 -7.61 -3.61
C PRO A 36 0.00 -7.13 -2.70
N LEU A 37 0.11 -7.71 -1.51
CA LEU A 37 1.20 -7.41 -0.56
C LEU A 37 2.60 -7.54 -1.20
N THR A 38 2.80 -8.51 -2.08
CA THR A 38 4.08 -8.71 -2.78
C THR A 38 4.50 -7.52 -3.63
N ALA A 39 3.56 -6.79 -4.24
CA ALA A 39 3.89 -5.58 -4.99
C ALA A 39 4.44 -4.47 -4.08
N PHE A 40 3.88 -4.32 -2.88
CA PHE A 40 4.41 -3.38 -1.87
C PHE A 40 5.77 -3.84 -1.32
N ALA A 41 6.00 -5.16 -1.22
CA ALA A 41 7.31 -5.69 -0.87
C ALA A 41 8.38 -5.33 -1.93
N SER A 42 8.05 -5.39 -3.22
CA SER A 42 8.95 -4.96 -4.31
C SER A 42 9.29 -3.47 -4.26
N LEU A 43 8.38 -2.63 -3.72
CA LEU A 43 8.64 -1.21 -3.44
C LEU A 43 9.53 -0.98 -2.22
N GLY A 44 9.94 -2.04 -1.51
CA GLY A 44 10.75 -1.95 -0.29
C GLY A 44 9.95 -1.66 0.97
N TRP A 45 8.61 -1.65 0.91
CA TRP A 45 7.75 -1.32 2.06
C TRP A 45 7.60 -2.46 3.07
N LYS A 46 8.15 -3.65 2.80
CA LYS A 46 8.25 -4.78 3.75
C LYS A 46 6.95 -5.03 4.54
N PRO A 47 5.85 -5.42 3.86
CA PRO A 47 4.56 -5.64 4.51
C PRO A 47 4.65 -6.72 5.59
N LEU A 48 4.03 -6.49 6.74
CA LEU A 48 3.87 -7.48 7.81
C LEU A 48 2.38 -7.75 8.04
N LEU A 49 1.96 -8.98 7.78
CA LEU A 49 0.59 -9.43 8.01
C LEU A 49 0.46 -10.01 9.41
N ASP A 50 -0.47 -9.48 10.19
CA ASP A 50 -0.94 -10.10 11.42
C ASP A 50 -2.41 -10.54 11.24
N PRO A 51 -2.64 -11.83 10.94
CA PRO A 51 -3.99 -12.34 10.72
C PRO A 51 -4.81 -12.39 12.00
N TYR A 52 -4.19 -12.53 13.17
CA TYR A 52 -4.88 -12.60 14.46
C TYR A 52 -5.49 -11.24 14.82
N ASN A 53 -4.70 -10.16 14.66
CA ASN A 53 -5.16 -8.80 14.93
C ASN A 53 -5.82 -8.12 13.72
N LYS A 54 -5.94 -8.85 12.59
CA LYS A 54 -6.57 -8.40 11.34
C LYS A 54 -5.96 -7.10 10.82
N VAL A 55 -4.63 -7.05 10.78
CA VAL A 55 -3.89 -5.86 10.34
C VAL A 55 -2.76 -6.21 9.38
N VAL A 56 -2.41 -5.24 8.54
CA VAL A 56 -1.19 -5.23 7.75
C VAL A 56 -0.42 -3.96 8.06
N ASP A 57 0.83 -4.11 8.45
CA ASP A 57 1.76 -2.99 8.63
C ASP A 57 2.61 -2.83 7.38
N LEU A 58 2.80 -1.58 6.95
CA LEU A 58 3.52 -1.19 5.74
C LEU A 58 4.55 -0.13 6.09
N ALA A 59 5.76 -0.32 5.56
CA ALA A 59 6.89 0.60 5.62
C ALA A 59 7.28 1.06 7.03
N GLY A 60 6.94 0.30 8.08
CA GLY A 60 7.20 0.65 9.47
C GLY A 60 6.26 1.70 10.04
N CYS A 61 5.31 2.21 9.24
CA CYS A 61 4.66 3.48 9.56
C CYS A 61 3.15 3.46 9.36
N VAL A 62 2.62 2.63 8.48
CA VAL A 62 1.18 2.58 8.17
C VAL A 62 0.62 1.24 8.56
N ARG A 63 -0.37 1.23 9.46
CA ARG A 63 -1.16 0.05 9.79
C ARG A 63 -2.53 0.14 9.14
N VAL A 64 -2.91 -0.90 8.41
CA VAL A 64 -4.21 -1.04 7.77
C VAL A 64 -5.01 -2.13 8.47
N LYS A 65 -6.27 -1.87 8.80
CA LYS A 65 -7.20 -2.93 9.22
C LYS A 65 -7.66 -3.73 8.00
N THR A 66 -7.51 -5.04 8.03
CA THR A 66 -7.90 -5.90 6.90
C THR A 66 -9.41 -6.09 6.79
N THR A 67 -10.17 -5.76 7.85
CA THR A 67 -11.62 -5.93 7.91
C THR A 67 -12.42 -4.64 7.79
N SER A 68 -11.76 -3.49 7.67
CA SER A 68 -12.42 -2.18 7.56
C SER A 68 -11.64 -1.26 6.63
N ARG A 69 -12.11 -0.01 6.48
CA ARG A 69 -11.42 1.03 5.72
C ARG A 69 -10.43 1.82 6.58
N GLU A 70 -10.14 1.37 7.80
CA GLU A 70 -9.34 2.13 8.74
C GLU A 70 -7.85 1.95 8.48
N ALA A 71 -7.12 3.07 8.55
CA ALA A 71 -5.68 3.11 8.47
C ALA A 71 -5.14 4.03 9.56
N TYR A 72 -3.94 3.72 10.04
CA TYR A 72 -3.33 4.34 11.20
C TYR A 72 -1.85 4.58 10.95
N LEU A 73 -1.32 5.63 11.58
CA LEU A 73 0.11 5.76 11.76
C LEU A 73 0.56 4.97 12.98
N ILE A 74 1.68 4.25 12.85
CA ILE A 74 2.32 3.49 13.91
C ILE A 74 3.73 4.01 14.17
N GLY A 75 4.18 3.90 15.42
CA GLY A 75 5.47 4.43 15.87
C GLY A 75 6.52 3.39 16.24
N GLY A 76 7.53 3.16 15.40
CA GLY A 76 8.62 2.22 15.67
C GLY A 76 8.99 1.34 14.47
N PRO A 77 10.02 0.49 14.59
CA PRO A 77 10.38 -0.46 13.53
C PRO A 77 9.19 -1.38 13.20
N ASN A 78 9.18 -1.93 11.97
CA ASN A 78 8.22 -2.93 11.47
C ASN A 78 8.16 -4.16 12.41
N VAL A 79 7.41 -4.08 13.50
CA VAL A 79 7.13 -5.18 14.42
C VAL A 79 5.65 -5.17 14.77
N ILE A 80 5.06 -6.36 14.89
CA ILE A 80 3.67 -6.51 15.28
C ILE A 80 3.49 -5.96 16.70
N GLY A 81 2.39 -5.24 16.96
CA GLY A 81 2.06 -4.73 18.30
C GLY A 81 2.53 -3.30 18.61
N VAL A 82 3.09 -2.59 17.62
CA VAL A 82 3.44 -1.16 17.78
C VAL A 82 2.23 -0.28 18.12
N LYS A 83 2.45 0.73 18.98
CA LYS A 83 1.46 1.72 19.42
C LYS A 83 1.05 2.64 18.26
N THR A 84 -0.26 2.83 18.10
CA THR A 84 -0.83 3.82 17.19
C THR A 84 -0.47 5.23 17.64
N VAL A 85 0.05 6.03 16.71
CA VAL A 85 0.43 7.43 16.95
C VAL A 85 -0.52 8.43 16.28
N GLY A 86 -1.36 7.98 15.35
CA GLY A 86 -2.38 8.82 14.72
C GLY A 86 -3.35 8.02 13.84
N VAL A 87 -4.52 8.60 13.56
CA VAL A 87 -5.52 8.05 12.63
C VAL A 87 -5.30 8.69 11.25
N LEU A 88 -5.27 7.89 10.20
CA LEU A 88 -5.19 8.38 8.82
C LEU A 88 -6.60 8.54 8.23
N GLN A 89 -6.71 9.26 7.13
CA GLN A 89 -7.95 9.27 6.34
C GLN A 89 -8.34 7.82 6.00
N PRO A 90 -9.64 7.46 6.04
CA PRO A 90 -10.05 6.11 5.67
C PRO A 90 -9.67 5.74 4.24
N LEU A 91 -9.33 4.48 4.02
CA LEU A 91 -9.11 3.92 2.70
C LEU A 91 -10.39 4.03 1.85
N PRO A 92 -10.28 4.31 0.54
CA PRO A 92 -11.43 4.36 -0.36
C PRO A 92 -12.15 3.01 -0.46
N VAL A 93 -11.39 1.91 -0.34
CA VAL A 93 -11.89 0.52 -0.34
C VAL A 93 -11.13 -0.26 0.73
N ALA A 94 -11.81 -1.15 1.45
CA ALA A 94 -11.19 -2.03 2.43
C ALA A 94 -10.22 -3.03 1.75
N ALA A 95 -9.32 -3.61 2.54
CA ALA A 95 -8.47 -4.70 2.06
C ALA A 95 -9.31 -5.86 1.52
N GLN A 96 -8.83 -6.55 0.48
CA GLN A 96 -9.52 -7.69 -0.10
C GLN A 96 -8.63 -8.93 -0.10
N LEU A 97 -9.08 -10.00 0.53
CA LEU A 97 -8.42 -11.30 0.43
C LEU A 97 -8.77 -11.95 -0.91
N ARG A 98 -7.78 -12.16 -1.78
CA ARG A 98 -7.94 -12.83 -3.08
C ARG A 98 -6.79 -13.79 -3.30
N GLN A 99 -7.10 -15.04 -3.65
CA GLN A 99 -6.09 -16.06 -3.96
C GLN A 99 -5.00 -16.18 -2.88
N GLY A 100 -5.38 -16.08 -1.60
CA GLY A 100 -4.44 -16.18 -0.47
C GLY A 100 -3.58 -14.93 -0.20
N SER A 101 -3.78 -13.83 -0.91
CA SER A 101 -3.07 -12.56 -0.67
C SER A 101 -4.05 -11.41 -0.40
N TYR A 102 -3.67 -10.50 0.49
CA TYR A 102 -4.41 -9.26 0.68
C TYR A 102 -4.05 -8.24 -0.40
N TYR A 103 -5.07 -7.69 -1.02
CA TYR A 103 -4.98 -6.61 -1.98
C TYR A 103 -5.38 -5.30 -1.31
N LEU A 104 -4.56 -4.27 -1.48
CA LEU A 104 -4.71 -2.95 -0.84
C LEU A 104 -4.72 -1.83 -1.88
N PRO A 105 -5.42 -0.70 -1.62
CA PRO A 105 -5.51 0.41 -2.56
C PRO A 105 -4.19 1.16 -2.67
N ALA A 106 -3.49 0.98 -3.80
CA ALA A 106 -2.12 1.44 -3.98
C ALA A 106 -1.96 2.96 -3.87
N LYS A 107 -2.86 3.73 -4.49
CA LYS A 107 -2.78 5.19 -4.52
C LYS A 107 -2.96 5.83 -3.14
N ALA A 108 -3.90 5.34 -2.34
CA ALA A 108 -4.14 5.84 -0.99
C ALA A 108 -2.92 5.57 -0.09
N LEU A 109 -2.41 4.34 -0.11
CA LEU A 109 -1.25 3.98 0.70
C LEU A 109 0.01 4.75 0.29
N ALA A 110 0.24 4.89 -1.02
CA ALA A 110 1.31 5.72 -1.55
C ALA A 110 1.22 7.17 -1.10
N SER A 111 0.02 7.76 -1.06
CA SER A 111 -0.15 9.13 -0.60
C SER A 111 0.19 9.33 0.88
N TYR A 112 -0.11 8.37 1.76
CA TYR A 112 0.32 8.45 3.18
C TYR A 112 1.84 8.46 3.32
N LEU A 113 2.52 7.79 2.41
CA LEU A 113 3.98 7.73 2.32
C LEU A 113 4.56 8.79 1.36
N GLN A 114 3.73 9.70 0.83
CA GLN A 114 4.09 10.76 -0.12
C GLN A 114 4.75 10.31 -1.43
N TYR A 115 4.50 9.06 -1.83
CA TYR A 115 4.84 8.59 -3.16
C TYR A 115 3.82 9.10 -4.17
N THR A 116 4.30 9.46 -5.35
CA THR A 116 3.42 9.74 -6.50
C THR A 116 3.15 8.45 -7.25
N VAL A 117 1.89 8.21 -7.62
CA VAL A 117 1.47 7.02 -8.38
C VAL A 117 0.79 7.43 -9.66
N VAL A 118 1.28 6.93 -10.78
CA VAL A 118 0.68 7.09 -12.11
C VAL A 118 0.42 5.70 -12.70
N PHE A 119 -0.84 5.42 -13.02
CA PHE A 119 -1.22 4.20 -13.73
C PHE A 119 -1.46 4.53 -15.20
N ASP A 120 -0.50 4.19 -16.05
CA ASP A 120 -0.62 4.25 -17.50
C ASP A 120 -1.17 2.91 -18.01
N LYS A 121 -2.49 2.87 -18.16
CA LYS A 121 -3.18 1.67 -18.66
C LYS A 121 -2.80 1.35 -20.11
N ALA A 122 -2.54 2.37 -20.94
CA ALA A 122 -2.21 2.17 -22.35
C ALA A 122 -0.80 1.59 -22.52
N GLY A 123 0.16 2.08 -21.72
CA GLY A 123 1.52 1.56 -21.65
C GLY A 123 1.70 0.34 -20.74
N GLY A 124 0.64 -0.13 -20.08
CA GLY A 124 0.65 -1.30 -19.18
C GLY A 124 1.50 -1.10 -17.91
N GLN A 125 1.70 0.13 -17.47
CA GLN A 125 2.69 0.48 -16.45
C GLN A 125 2.07 1.15 -15.23
N LEU A 126 2.57 0.79 -14.07
CA LEU A 126 2.30 1.44 -12.80
C LEU A 126 3.60 2.04 -12.26
N ARG A 127 3.65 3.36 -12.20
CA ARG A 127 4.85 4.12 -11.85
C ARG A 127 4.70 4.71 -10.46
N PHE A 128 5.65 4.39 -9.59
CA PHE A 128 5.87 5.03 -8.30
C PHE A 128 7.06 5.96 -8.40
N THR A 129 6.95 7.13 -7.80
CA THR A 129 8.06 8.08 -7.67
C THR A 129 8.25 8.39 -6.19
N THR A 130 9.50 8.29 -5.72
CA THR A 130 9.87 8.67 -4.36
C THR A 130 9.70 10.18 -4.16
N PRO A 131 9.33 10.64 -2.95
CA PRO A 131 9.35 12.06 -2.64
C PRO A 131 10.79 12.60 -2.72
N ILE A 132 10.95 13.80 -3.30
CA ILE A 132 12.25 14.44 -3.60
C ILE A 132 13.00 14.87 -2.32
N ASP A 133 12.31 15.02 -1.19
CA ASP A 133 12.86 15.50 0.07
C ASP A 133 13.50 14.36 0.88
N PRO A 134 14.80 14.47 1.28
CA PRO A 134 15.51 13.47 2.05
C PRO A 134 14.82 13.02 3.35
N ALA A 135 14.10 13.91 4.03
CA ALA A 135 13.34 13.55 5.24
C ALA A 135 12.17 12.59 4.97
N LYS A 136 11.82 12.39 3.69
CA LYS A 136 10.69 11.59 3.21
C LYS A 136 11.12 10.31 2.48
N ILE A 137 12.42 10.15 2.19
CA ILE A 137 12.98 9.01 1.43
C ILE A 137 12.97 7.72 2.25
N THR A 138 13.13 7.82 3.58
CA THR A 138 12.93 6.68 4.50
C THR A 138 11.74 7.02 5.38
N PRO A 139 10.61 6.32 5.28
CA PRO A 139 9.48 6.59 6.14
C PRO A 139 9.88 6.26 7.57
N THR A 140 10.22 7.29 8.34
CA THR A 140 10.28 7.24 9.79
C THR A 140 8.89 7.59 10.33
N THR A 141 8.60 7.17 11.56
CA THR A 141 7.38 7.59 12.25
C THR A 141 7.24 9.11 12.26
N GLU A 142 8.33 9.83 12.49
CA GLU A 142 8.38 11.30 12.46
C GLU A 142 8.10 11.86 11.06
N ALA A 143 8.62 11.22 9.99
CA ALA A 143 8.34 11.60 8.61
C ALA A 143 6.86 11.40 8.28
N CYS A 144 6.27 10.29 8.72
CA CYS A 144 4.84 10.02 8.51
C CYS A 144 3.94 10.92 9.38
N LEU A 145 4.36 11.30 10.59
CA LEU A 145 3.61 12.21 11.48
C LEU A 145 3.63 13.67 11.01
N ARG A 146 4.76 14.17 10.48
CA ARG A 146 4.84 15.53 9.90
C ARG A 146 3.90 15.73 8.70
N ASN A 147 3.46 14.63 8.08
CA ASN A 147 2.55 14.65 6.94
C ASN A 147 1.08 14.91 7.31
N ILE A 148 0.74 14.86 8.61
CA ILE A 148 -0.59 15.22 9.11
C ILE A 148 -0.65 16.71 9.49
N THR A 149 0.47 17.28 9.94
CA THR A 149 0.54 18.67 10.46
C THR A 149 1.02 19.70 9.43
N GLY A 150 1.50 19.28 8.25
CA GLY A 150 1.96 20.18 7.17
C GLY A 150 0.85 20.80 6.31
N GLY A 151 -0.41 20.77 6.78
CA GLY A 151 -1.49 21.61 6.26
C GLY A 151 -1.63 22.83 7.15
N SER A 152 -0.73 23.80 6.99
CA SER A 152 -0.85 25.15 7.55
C SER A 152 -0.18 26.12 6.58
#